data_AF-A0A2N0VDG2-F1
#
_entry.id   AF-A0A2N0VDG2-F1
#
_cell.length_a   1.000
_cell.length_b   1.000
_cell.length_c   1.000
_cell.angle_alpha   90.00
_cell.angle_beta   90.00
_cell.angle_gamma   90.00
#
_symmetry.space_group_name_H-M   'P 1'
#
loop_
_entity.id
_entity.type
_entity.pdbx_description
1 polymer ?
#
loop_
_entity_poly.entity_id
_entity_poly.type
_entity_poly.pdbx_seq_one_letter_code
_entity_poly.pdbx_strand_id
1 'polypeptide(L)'
;MHKKVIPILCGAMLLPASQWAVAAVDKLPATNSVKMGAAEEVCSEFTDAKWRDAQVIDGVEIQESRMCNPDNPAEIAAFVKGTNNISMSTLMETQLAADAITLGEDMDGDGDPDHYIIKLEIAELNGHSPDMKDPTTTFDIAPGIQPTFWVYAPKTRDMSTLSLYEPVANPLLRAPSPTIRVEQGDIVWLVLENSHYFPHSIHLHGVDHPYMDHSGEGNDGVGQTGQMDVLPGQSKTYVIKPRQPGTMYYHCHVQPHTHIPMGLQGMFVVEENRPNNWVQVFNVGNGQVRHPSVAVKEKYAAEYDLHYQSVDKELHEMVRSANDPRIVARRMNQEYDITDASPDYFMLNGRSFPYTLRESLILMEENKKVKLRILNGHEEAFAMHIHGHKPMVTHYDGVDNGPNSYIKRDVHGMVPAQRIDLELSGVDDGLNSFGQGVWMFHDHVEKSFTTNGIGEGGDISLVVYKGFSDEKGIPKVHGMSLAPYFTREFWQGKYPAWQDYDAWKSLGLPDISNKKQVAFVPPPPPPLNTGDAAAKAEAAGNQPSFIGQLLYGLILGGLSYVGFANRQRIMAMFKK
;
A
#
# COMPACT_ATOMS: atom_id res chain seq x y z
N MET A 1 72.44 -2.33 13.29
CA MET A 1 73.43 -1.42 13.92
C MET A 1 72.69 -0.26 14.60
N HIS A 2 72.86 -0.16 15.91
CA HIS A 2 72.65 1.02 16.78
C HIS A 2 73.20 2.34 16.18
N LYS A 3 72.83 3.59 16.53
CA LYS A 3 72.27 4.22 17.75
C LYS A 3 71.96 5.71 17.41
N LYS A 4 70.88 6.27 18.01
CA LYS A 4 70.69 7.58 18.71
C LYS A 4 71.20 8.90 18.05
N VAL A 5 70.60 10.09 18.22
CA VAL A 5 70.28 10.84 19.46
C VAL A 5 69.39 12.08 19.13
N ILE A 6 68.46 12.40 20.03
CA ILE A 6 67.71 13.67 20.20
C ILE A 6 68.40 14.52 21.29
N PRO A 7 68.37 15.88 21.25
CA PRO A 7 67.79 16.68 22.36
C PRO A 7 66.95 17.88 21.83
N ILE A 8 65.65 17.98 22.08
CA ILE A 8 64.93 18.73 23.17
C ILE A 8 65.65 19.96 23.74
N LEU A 9 65.16 21.19 23.49
CA LEU A 9 64.43 22.10 24.43
C LEU A 9 64.44 23.58 23.96
N CYS A 10 63.36 24.30 24.33
CA CYS A 10 63.16 25.76 24.36
C CYS A 10 62.71 26.48 23.08
N GLY A 11 61.39 26.59 22.95
CA GLY A 11 60.71 27.55 22.07
C GLY A 11 59.20 27.61 22.33
N ALA A 12 58.78 27.45 23.59
CA ALA A 12 57.40 27.67 24.02
C ALA A 12 57.19 29.16 24.24
N MET A 13 56.49 29.83 23.33
CA MET A 13 55.67 31.03 23.58
C MET A 13 54.88 31.35 22.31
N LEU A 14 53.60 31.67 22.50
CA LEU A 14 52.58 32.02 21.50
C LEU A 14 51.80 30.83 20.90
N LEU A 15 50.90 30.27 21.71
CA LEU A 15 49.51 30.01 21.32
C LEU A 15 48.63 29.75 22.57
N PRO A 16 48.22 30.76 23.35
CA PRO A 16 47.05 30.67 24.21
C PRO A 16 45.90 31.44 23.53
N ALA A 17 45.40 30.95 22.39
CA ALA A 17 44.23 31.54 21.73
C ALA A 17 43.50 30.51 20.85
N SER A 18 43.24 29.32 21.40
CA SER A 18 42.23 28.40 20.81
C SER A 18 41.49 27.55 21.84
N GLN A 19 41.63 27.84 23.14
CA GLN A 19 40.79 27.25 24.19
C GLN A 19 39.49 28.02 24.43
N TRP A 20 39.27 29.15 23.74
CA TRP A 20 38.09 30.02 23.88
C TRP A 20 37.17 29.98 22.65
N ALA A 21 37.40 29.03 21.74
CA ALA A 21 36.51 28.73 20.61
C ALA A 21 35.87 27.35 20.74
N VAL A 22 35.84 26.76 21.95
CA VAL A 22 34.76 25.85 22.32
C VAL A 22 33.61 26.76 22.75
N ALA A 23 33.01 27.44 21.76
CA ALA A 23 31.72 28.07 21.97
C ALA A 23 30.80 26.99 22.55
N ALA A 24 30.16 27.32 23.66
CA ALA A 24 29.26 26.44 24.38
C ALA A 24 28.37 25.67 23.40
N VAL A 25 28.64 24.38 23.24
CA VAL A 25 27.56 23.45 22.93
C VAL A 25 26.75 23.46 24.21
N ASP A 26 25.75 24.34 24.28
CA ASP A 26 24.68 24.20 25.25
C ASP A 26 24.30 22.71 25.20
N LYS A 27 24.36 22.02 26.35
CA LYS A 27 24.01 20.60 26.41
C LYS A 27 22.68 20.46 25.67
N LEU A 28 22.69 19.65 24.60
CA LEU A 28 21.47 19.34 23.86
C LEU A 28 20.41 18.96 24.90
N PRO A 29 19.16 19.43 24.75
CA PRO A 29 18.08 19.04 25.64
C PRO A 29 18.11 17.52 25.81
N ALA A 30 18.01 17.05 27.06
CA ALA A 30 17.96 15.63 27.31
C ALA A 30 16.77 15.04 26.55
N THR A 31 16.91 13.84 26.01
CA THR A 31 15.77 13.15 25.40
C THR A 31 14.75 12.79 26.48
N ASN A 32 13.51 13.26 26.31
CA ASN A 32 12.36 12.73 27.03
C ASN A 32 11.98 11.36 26.47
N SER A 33 11.97 10.35 27.35
CA SER A 33 11.47 9.03 26.99
C SER A 33 9.95 9.06 26.98
N VAL A 34 9.33 9.04 25.79
CA VAL A 34 7.90 8.77 25.67
C VAL A 34 7.66 7.29 25.93
N LYS A 35 6.78 6.97 26.89
CA LYS A 35 6.40 5.57 27.13
C LYS A 35 5.52 5.09 25.98
N MET A 36 5.92 4.00 25.33
CA MET A 36 5.11 3.33 24.32
C MET A 36 3.77 2.87 24.93
N GLY A 37 2.69 3.03 24.16
CA GLY A 37 1.38 2.49 24.51
C GLY A 37 1.38 0.96 24.58
N ALA A 38 0.22 0.38 24.91
CA ALA A 38 0.05 -1.07 24.81
C ALA A 38 0.04 -1.45 23.33
N ALA A 39 1.03 -2.24 22.91
CA ALA A 39 1.07 -2.78 21.55
C ALA A 39 0.02 -3.87 21.41
N GLU A 40 -0.73 -3.82 20.31
CA GLU A 40 -1.57 -4.93 19.90
C GLU A 40 -0.71 -6.15 19.57
N GLU A 41 -1.29 -7.34 19.70
CA GLU A 41 -0.65 -8.53 19.17
C GLU A 41 -0.57 -8.47 17.65
N VAL A 42 0.54 -8.97 17.09
CA VAL A 42 0.76 -8.98 15.64
C VAL A 42 -0.29 -9.86 14.97
N CYS A 43 -0.49 -11.08 15.46
CA CYS A 43 -1.59 -11.94 14.99
C CYS A 43 -2.75 -11.89 16.00
N SER A 44 -3.98 -11.95 15.50
CA SER A 44 -5.17 -12.07 16.35
C SER A 44 -5.26 -13.45 16.99
N GLU A 45 -5.74 -13.54 18.23
CA GLU A 45 -6.13 -14.83 18.84
C GLU A 45 -7.57 -15.26 18.50
N PHE A 46 -8.33 -14.40 17.80
CA PHE A 46 -9.73 -14.68 17.46
C PHE A 46 -9.90 -15.73 16.35
N THR A 47 -8.84 -16.02 15.57
CA THR A 47 -8.89 -16.99 14.47
C THR A 47 -8.30 -18.32 14.91
N ASP A 48 -9.00 -19.43 14.63
CA ASP A 48 -8.49 -20.77 14.96
C ASP A 48 -7.19 -21.05 14.18
N ALA A 49 -6.11 -21.35 14.90
CA ALA A 49 -4.82 -21.65 14.31
C ALA A 49 -4.88 -22.82 13.32
N LYS A 50 -5.82 -23.76 13.47
CA LYS A 50 -6.02 -24.89 12.56
C LYS A 50 -6.48 -24.46 11.17
N TRP A 51 -7.07 -23.28 11.02
CA TRP A 51 -7.50 -22.78 9.71
C TRP A 51 -6.32 -22.56 8.77
N ARG A 52 -5.09 -22.44 9.30
CA ARG A 52 -3.86 -22.33 8.52
C ARG A 52 -3.49 -23.61 7.78
N ASP A 53 -3.91 -24.76 8.30
CA ASP A 53 -3.51 -26.06 7.74
C ASP A 53 -4.18 -26.30 6.38
N ALA A 54 -3.53 -27.11 5.54
CA ALA A 54 -4.19 -27.68 4.38
C ALA A 54 -5.28 -28.65 4.85
N GLN A 55 -6.45 -28.59 4.22
CA GLN A 55 -7.61 -29.38 4.64
C GLN A 55 -8.53 -29.69 3.47
N VAL A 56 -9.44 -30.64 3.70
CA VAL A 56 -10.47 -31.01 2.74
C VAL A 56 -11.84 -30.90 3.42
N ILE A 57 -12.71 -30.05 2.88
CA ILE A 57 -14.07 -29.82 3.39
C ILE A 57 -15.04 -30.02 2.23
N ASP A 58 -16.04 -30.89 2.41
CA ASP A 58 -17.02 -31.24 1.37
C ASP A 58 -16.38 -31.60 0.01
N GLY A 59 -15.19 -32.23 0.04
CA GLY A 59 -14.43 -32.64 -1.15
C GLY A 59 -13.60 -31.53 -1.79
N VAL A 60 -13.60 -30.32 -1.24
CA VAL A 60 -12.77 -29.19 -1.69
C VAL A 60 -11.40 -29.25 -1.03
N GLU A 61 -10.35 -29.37 -1.83
CA GLU A 61 -8.96 -29.28 -1.35
C GLU A 61 -8.56 -27.81 -1.13
N ILE A 62 -8.24 -27.45 0.10
CA ILE A 62 -7.90 -26.07 0.49
C ILE A 62 -6.41 -26.03 0.83
N GLN A 63 -5.65 -25.16 0.16
CA GLN A 63 -4.21 -25.00 0.37
C GLN A 63 -3.90 -24.45 1.78
N GLU A 64 -2.71 -24.77 2.30
CA GLU A 64 -2.21 -24.15 3.54
C GLU A 64 -2.09 -22.63 3.38
N SER A 65 -2.40 -21.89 4.44
CA SER A 65 -2.19 -20.45 4.53
C SER A 65 -1.42 -20.16 5.81
N ARG A 66 -0.19 -19.67 5.69
CA ARG A 66 0.66 -19.33 6.86
C ARG A 66 0.40 -17.93 7.40
N MET A 67 -0.71 -17.31 7.00
CA MET A 67 -1.06 -15.97 7.42
C MET A 67 -1.41 -15.93 8.91
N CYS A 68 -1.16 -14.80 9.57
CA CYS A 68 -1.59 -14.58 10.95
C CYS A 68 -3.10 -14.79 11.09
N ASN A 69 -3.87 -14.19 10.17
CA ASN A 69 -5.32 -14.28 10.13
C ASN A 69 -5.73 -15.01 8.82
N PRO A 70 -5.73 -16.35 8.80
CA PRO A 70 -6.14 -17.11 7.61
C PRO A 70 -7.66 -17.03 7.40
N ASP A 71 -8.09 -17.26 6.16
CA ASP A 71 -9.51 -17.36 5.81
C ASP A 71 -10.19 -18.55 6.47
N ASN A 72 -11.49 -18.41 6.72
CA ASN A 72 -12.34 -19.50 7.19
C ASN A 72 -12.43 -20.62 6.13
N PRO A 73 -11.99 -21.84 6.43
CA PRO A 73 -12.01 -22.94 5.47
C PRO A 73 -13.42 -23.34 5.00
N ALA A 74 -14.42 -23.20 5.87
CA ALA A 74 -15.80 -23.47 5.50
C ALA A 74 -16.33 -22.47 4.46
N GLU A 75 -15.88 -21.21 4.55
CA GLU A 75 -16.18 -20.19 3.54
C GLU A 75 -15.49 -20.52 2.21
N ILE A 76 -14.22 -20.96 2.21
CA ILE A 76 -13.54 -21.40 0.98
C ILE A 76 -14.30 -22.55 0.32
N ALA A 77 -14.75 -23.56 1.09
CA ALA A 77 -15.56 -24.65 0.55
C ALA A 77 -16.88 -24.15 -0.05
N ALA A 78 -17.56 -23.21 0.61
CA ALA A 78 -18.77 -22.58 0.11
C ALA A 78 -18.52 -21.74 -1.16
N PHE A 79 -17.39 -21.04 -1.24
CA PHE A 79 -16.99 -20.26 -2.40
C PHE A 79 -16.66 -21.14 -3.61
N VAL A 80 -16.17 -22.36 -3.39
CA VAL A 80 -15.84 -23.30 -4.47
C VAL A 80 -17.07 -24.08 -4.95
N LYS A 81 -17.90 -24.60 -4.05
CA LYS A 81 -19.03 -25.47 -4.41
C LYS A 81 -20.36 -24.72 -4.53
N GLY A 82 -20.43 -23.47 -4.09
CA GLY A 82 -21.67 -22.74 -3.88
C GLY A 82 -22.34 -23.13 -2.57
N THR A 83 -23.16 -22.22 -2.02
CA THR A 83 -23.92 -22.44 -0.79
C THR A 83 -24.98 -23.55 -0.95
N ASN A 84 -25.30 -23.94 -2.18
CA ASN A 84 -26.26 -24.99 -2.51
C ASN A 84 -25.66 -26.41 -2.70
N ASN A 85 -24.33 -26.57 -2.80
CA ASN A 85 -23.69 -27.89 -2.98
C ASN A 85 -22.72 -28.28 -1.85
N ILE A 86 -22.81 -27.60 -0.70
CA ILE A 86 -22.09 -27.96 0.52
C ILE A 86 -23.03 -28.57 1.56
N SER A 87 -22.47 -29.23 2.57
CA SER A 87 -23.26 -29.73 3.69
C SER A 87 -23.84 -28.59 4.52
N MET A 88 -24.99 -28.81 5.14
CA MET A 88 -25.58 -27.81 6.05
C MET A 88 -24.66 -27.50 7.23
N SER A 89 -23.88 -28.49 7.70
CA SER A 89 -22.84 -28.26 8.73
C SER A 89 -21.81 -27.24 8.27
N THR A 90 -21.27 -27.39 7.06
CA THR A 90 -20.29 -26.44 6.50
C THR A 90 -20.91 -25.05 6.35
N LEU A 91 -22.14 -24.94 5.81
CA LEU A 91 -22.81 -23.65 5.65
C LEU A 91 -23.06 -22.96 7.02
N MET A 92 -23.37 -23.74 8.07
CA MET A 92 -23.55 -23.21 9.43
C MET A 92 -22.26 -22.64 10.05
N GLU A 93 -21.08 -23.08 9.59
CA GLU A 93 -19.77 -22.55 10.01
C GLU A 93 -19.37 -21.25 9.28
N THR A 94 -20.20 -20.79 8.34
CA THR A 94 -20.04 -19.51 7.62
C THR A 94 -21.10 -18.48 8.04
N GLN A 95 -20.90 -17.20 7.72
CA GLN A 95 -21.95 -16.17 7.79
C GLN A 95 -22.67 -15.93 6.44
N LEU A 96 -22.56 -16.84 5.48
CA LEU A 96 -23.22 -16.69 4.18
C LEU A 96 -24.71 -16.99 4.26
N ALA A 97 -25.52 -16.22 3.52
CA ALA A 97 -26.91 -16.59 3.25
C ALA A 97 -26.96 -17.88 2.39
N ALA A 98 -28.02 -18.66 2.55
CA ALA A 98 -28.16 -19.93 1.82
C ALA A 98 -28.25 -19.76 0.29
N ASP A 99 -28.62 -18.57 -0.17
CA ASP A 99 -28.70 -18.18 -1.58
C ASP A 99 -27.57 -17.23 -2.03
N ALA A 100 -26.48 -17.11 -1.25
CA ALA A 100 -25.38 -16.19 -1.56
C ALA A 100 -24.63 -16.57 -2.85
N ILE A 101 -24.37 -17.87 -3.05
CA ILE A 101 -23.78 -18.40 -4.29
C ILE A 101 -24.52 -19.67 -4.67
N THR A 102 -25.25 -19.64 -5.78
CA THR A 102 -25.87 -20.85 -6.33
C THR A 102 -25.12 -21.26 -7.58
N LEU A 103 -24.55 -22.47 -7.57
CA LEU A 103 -23.89 -23.07 -8.74
C LEU A 103 -24.83 -24.11 -9.36
N GLY A 104 -25.02 -24.01 -10.68
CA GLY A 104 -25.97 -24.75 -11.48
C GLY A 104 -25.37 -25.89 -12.29
N GLU A 105 -26.00 -26.20 -13.42
CA GLU A 105 -25.68 -27.37 -14.25
C GLU A 105 -24.37 -27.21 -15.02
N ASP A 106 -23.71 -28.35 -15.24
CA ASP A 106 -22.62 -28.58 -16.19
C ASP A 106 -23.22 -28.69 -17.61
N MET A 107 -23.18 -27.59 -18.35
CA MET A 107 -23.75 -27.42 -19.68
C MET A 107 -22.81 -27.85 -20.80
N ASP A 108 -21.48 -27.81 -20.60
CA ASP A 108 -20.49 -28.19 -21.61
C ASP A 108 -19.91 -29.61 -21.42
N GLY A 109 -20.15 -30.23 -20.26
CA GLY A 109 -19.85 -31.62 -19.92
C GLY A 109 -18.44 -31.85 -19.40
N ASP A 110 -17.75 -30.82 -18.90
CA ASP A 110 -16.36 -30.90 -18.49
C ASP A 110 -16.15 -31.21 -16.98
N GLY A 111 -17.24 -31.25 -16.21
CA GLY A 111 -17.28 -31.67 -14.81
C GLY A 111 -17.32 -30.55 -13.77
N ASP A 112 -17.51 -29.29 -14.17
CA ASP A 112 -17.77 -28.17 -13.27
C ASP A 112 -19.08 -27.42 -13.64
N PRO A 113 -19.52 -26.42 -12.84
CA PRO A 113 -20.78 -25.74 -13.10
C PRO A 113 -20.62 -24.57 -14.08
N ASP A 114 -21.49 -24.47 -15.08
CA ASP A 114 -21.47 -23.39 -16.08
C ASP A 114 -22.47 -22.25 -15.78
N HIS A 115 -23.26 -22.36 -14.71
CA HIS A 115 -24.28 -21.38 -14.35
C HIS A 115 -24.12 -20.90 -12.91
N TYR A 116 -23.85 -19.61 -12.75
CA TYR A 116 -23.60 -18.98 -11.46
C TYR A 116 -24.70 -17.98 -11.15
N ILE A 117 -25.23 -18.02 -9.94
CA ILE A 117 -25.99 -16.92 -9.36
C ILE A 117 -25.21 -16.43 -8.14
N ILE A 118 -24.66 -15.23 -8.24
CA ILE A 118 -23.78 -14.63 -7.24
C ILE A 118 -24.49 -13.42 -6.67
N LYS A 119 -24.68 -13.36 -5.35
CA LYS A 119 -25.39 -12.25 -4.70
C LYS A 119 -24.46 -11.38 -3.87
N LEU A 120 -24.54 -10.08 -4.10
CA LEU A 120 -23.84 -9.05 -3.35
C LEU A 120 -24.83 -8.11 -2.68
N GLU A 121 -24.47 -7.69 -1.47
CA GLU A 121 -25.10 -6.61 -0.73
C GLU A 121 -24.13 -5.44 -0.60
N ILE A 122 -24.63 -4.27 -0.16
CA ILE A 122 -23.78 -3.11 0.12
C ILE A 122 -23.78 -2.85 1.62
N ALA A 123 -22.59 -2.87 2.21
CA ALA A 123 -22.38 -2.65 3.63
C ALA A 123 -21.55 -1.39 3.87
N GLU A 124 -21.85 -0.73 4.99
CA GLU A 124 -21.04 0.36 5.51
C GLU A 124 -20.11 -0.14 6.62
N LEU A 125 -18.83 0.22 6.54
CA LEU A 125 -17.80 -0.03 7.54
C LEU A 125 -17.43 1.28 8.23
N ASN A 126 -17.20 1.26 9.54
CA ASN A 126 -16.91 2.45 10.35
C ASN A 126 -17.99 3.54 10.24
N GLY A 127 -19.23 3.15 10.00
CA GLY A 127 -20.40 4.01 9.92
C GLY A 127 -20.81 4.61 11.26
N HIS A 128 -21.40 5.81 11.22
CA HIS A 128 -21.92 6.44 12.43
C HIS A 128 -23.27 5.81 12.86
N SER A 129 -23.56 5.85 14.15
CA SER A 129 -24.85 5.46 14.72
C SER A 129 -25.40 6.61 15.57
N PRO A 130 -26.70 6.92 15.50
CA PRO A 130 -27.31 7.88 16.43
C PRO A 130 -27.45 7.30 17.85
N ASP A 131 -27.39 5.96 17.98
CA ASP A 131 -27.65 5.25 19.23
C ASP A 131 -26.38 5.02 20.05
N MET A 132 -25.21 5.06 19.42
CA MET A 132 -23.92 4.76 20.03
C MET A 132 -22.85 5.79 19.62
N LYS A 133 -21.85 5.99 20.48
CA LYS A 133 -20.72 6.87 20.16
C LYS A 133 -19.72 6.20 19.21
N ASP A 134 -19.53 4.90 19.36
CA ASP A 134 -18.61 4.11 18.55
C ASP A 134 -19.27 3.73 17.22
N PRO A 135 -18.48 3.46 16.16
CA PRO A 135 -19.04 3.04 14.89
C PRO A 135 -19.88 1.76 15.00
N THR A 136 -20.90 1.63 14.16
CA THR A 136 -21.81 0.47 14.14
C THR A 136 -21.06 -0.84 13.84
N THR A 137 -20.17 -0.79 12.85
CA THR A 137 -19.21 -1.83 12.48
C THR A 137 -17.83 -1.19 12.46
N THR A 138 -16.81 -1.90 12.93
CA THR A 138 -15.43 -1.41 13.02
C THR A 138 -14.52 -2.22 12.12
N PHE A 139 -13.70 -1.50 11.35
CA PHE A 139 -12.73 -2.02 10.41
C PHE A 139 -11.49 -1.11 10.43
N ASP A 140 -10.48 -1.50 11.20
CA ASP A 140 -9.26 -0.70 11.36
C ASP A 140 -8.30 -0.97 10.19
N ILE A 141 -7.89 0.05 9.45
CA ILE A 141 -6.87 -0.14 8.39
C ILE A 141 -5.45 -0.22 8.98
N ALA A 142 -5.25 0.40 10.14
CA ALA A 142 -4.06 0.38 11.00
C ALA A 142 -4.53 0.67 12.45
N PRO A 143 -3.72 0.46 13.50
CA PRO A 143 -4.15 0.63 14.89
C PRO A 143 -4.85 1.97 15.18
N GLY A 144 -6.18 1.91 15.37
CA GLY A 144 -7.01 3.07 15.68
C GLY A 144 -7.33 4.00 14.50
N ILE A 145 -7.05 3.58 13.26
CA ILE A 145 -7.37 4.33 12.04
C ILE A 145 -8.56 3.66 11.34
N GLN A 146 -9.70 4.35 11.32
CA GLN A 146 -11.01 3.81 10.93
C GLN A 146 -11.75 4.73 9.95
N PRO A 147 -11.27 4.89 8.71
CA PRO A 147 -12.03 5.61 7.68
C PRO A 147 -13.32 4.85 7.33
N THR A 148 -14.40 5.57 7.06
CA THR A 148 -15.69 4.97 6.68
C THR A 148 -15.64 4.43 5.27
N PHE A 149 -16.07 3.19 5.03
CA PHE A 149 -16.12 2.61 3.68
C PHE A 149 -17.53 2.14 3.32
N TRP A 150 -17.82 2.13 2.03
CA TRP A 150 -18.92 1.38 1.44
C TRP A 150 -18.35 0.27 0.59
N VAL A 151 -18.79 -0.96 0.82
CA VAL A 151 -18.21 -2.15 0.18
C VAL A 151 -19.32 -3.04 -0.36
N TYR A 152 -19.06 -3.67 -1.50
CA TYR A 152 -19.85 -4.85 -1.88
C TYR A 152 -19.39 -6.02 -1.02
N ALA A 153 -20.34 -6.76 -0.48
CA ALA A 153 -20.06 -7.95 0.31
C ALA A 153 -20.90 -9.12 -0.20
N PRO A 154 -20.44 -10.38 -0.06
CA PRO A 154 -21.29 -11.54 -0.29
C PRO A 154 -22.56 -11.41 0.55
N LYS A 155 -23.71 -11.84 0.02
CA LYS A 155 -24.95 -11.82 0.79
C LYS A 155 -24.79 -12.60 2.10
N THR A 156 -25.00 -11.91 3.22
CA THR A 156 -24.74 -12.47 4.54
C THR A 156 -26.03 -12.87 5.26
N ARG A 157 -25.90 -13.68 6.30
CA ARG A 157 -26.94 -13.90 7.31
C ARG A 157 -26.44 -13.42 8.67
N ASP A 158 -27.37 -13.25 9.60
CA ASP A 158 -27.11 -12.86 10.99
C ASP A 158 -26.55 -11.42 11.12
N MET A 159 -25.54 -11.23 11.98
CA MET A 159 -25.05 -9.93 12.40
C MET A 159 -23.97 -9.40 11.43
N SER A 160 -23.98 -8.09 11.19
CA SER A 160 -22.87 -7.40 10.49
C SER A 160 -21.59 -7.33 11.32
N THR A 161 -21.64 -7.70 12.61
CA THR A 161 -20.51 -7.74 13.53
C THR A 161 -20.14 -9.18 13.91
N LEU A 162 -18.89 -9.39 14.36
CA LEU A 162 -18.40 -10.69 14.84
C LEU A 162 -19.24 -11.23 16.01
N SER A 163 -19.69 -10.36 16.89
CA SER A 163 -20.56 -10.73 18.00
C SER A 163 -21.47 -9.57 18.42
N LEU A 164 -22.41 -9.86 19.33
CA LEU A 164 -23.27 -8.84 19.94
C LEU A 164 -22.48 -7.84 20.82
N TYR A 165 -21.29 -8.22 21.28
CA TYR A 165 -20.50 -7.45 22.26
C TYR A 165 -19.31 -6.72 21.62
N GLU A 166 -18.89 -7.14 20.43
CA GLU A 166 -17.75 -6.57 19.72
C GLU A 166 -18.25 -5.96 18.42
N PRO A 167 -18.08 -4.65 18.21
CA PRO A 167 -18.55 -3.98 17.00
C PRO A 167 -17.63 -4.28 15.81
N VAL A 168 -16.72 -5.26 15.88
CA VAL A 168 -15.82 -5.62 14.78
C VAL A 168 -16.65 -6.18 13.64
N ALA A 169 -16.46 -5.67 12.42
CA ALA A 169 -17.16 -6.15 11.24
C ALA A 169 -16.94 -7.67 11.08
N ASN A 170 -17.99 -8.39 10.68
CA ASN A 170 -17.83 -9.81 10.37
C ASN A 170 -16.82 -10.00 9.21
N PRO A 171 -16.19 -11.19 9.05
CA PRO A 171 -15.08 -11.36 8.12
C PRO A 171 -15.45 -11.18 6.64
N LEU A 172 -16.74 -11.28 6.30
CA LEU A 172 -17.26 -11.11 4.94
C LEU A 172 -17.42 -9.63 4.54
N LEU A 173 -17.45 -8.72 5.51
CA LEU A 173 -17.55 -7.27 5.28
C LEU A 173 -16.15 -6.64 5.29
N ARG A 174 -15.55 -6.50 4.11
CA ARG A 174 -14.19 -5.98 3.96
C ARG A 174 -14.08 -4.96 2.84
N ALA A 175 -13.16 -4.03 3.01
CA ALA A 175 -12.53 -3.29 1.91
C ALA A 175 -11.21 -4.00 1.55
N PRO A 176 -10.81 -4.07 0.27
CA PRO A 176 -11.65 -3.85 -0.90
C PRO A 176 -12.84 -4.82 -0.93
N SER A 177 -13.79 -4.55 -1.83
CA SER A 177 -14.85 -5.52 -2.12
C SER A 177 -14.22 -6.83 -2.66
N PRO A 178 -14.82 -8.01 -2.41
CA PRO A 178 -14.17 -9.29 -2.69
C PRO A 178 -13.83 -9.44 -4.17
N THR A 179 -12.72 -10.11 -4.47
CA THR A 179 -12.48 -10.55 -5.85
C THR A 179 -13.54 -11.58 -6.24
N ILE A 180 -14.20 -11.35 -7.37
CA ILE A 180 -15.18 -12.29 -7.94
C ILE A 180 -14.45 -13.12 -9.00
N ARG A 181 -14.59 -14.45 -8.96
CA ARG A 181 -13.94 -15.37 -9.89
C ARG A 181 -14.98 -16.27 -10.54
N VAL A 182 -14.90 -16.38 -11.86
CA VAL A 182 -15.77 -17.23 -12.70
C VAL A 182 -14.93 -17.85 -13.80
N GLU A 183 -15.46 -18.83 -14.52
CA GLU A 183 -14.77 -19.41 -15.65
C GLU A 183 -15.18 -18.77 -16.99
N GLN A 184 -14.25 -18.77 -17.94
CA GLN A 184 -14.48 -18.39 -19.32
C GLN A 184 -15.55 -19.28 -19.97
N GLY A 185 -16.64 -18.67 -20.40
CA GLY A 185 -17.73 -19.35 -21.10
C GLY A 185 -19.00 -19.51 -20.26
N ASP A 186 -18.90 -19.36 -18.94
CA ASP A 186 -20.01 -19.54 -18.01
C ASP A 186 -21.07 -18.46 -18.13
N ILE A 187 -22.30 -18.80 -17.78
CA ILE A 187 -23.38 -17.83 -17.60
C ILE A 187 -23.41 -17.40 -16.14
N VAL A 188 -23.19 -16.11 -15.90
CA VAL A 188 -23.13 -15.54 -14.55
C VAL A 188 -24.26 -14.52 -14.37
N TRP A 189 -25.11 -14.75 -13.38
CA TRP A 189 -26.11 -13.82 -12.89
C TRP A 189 -25.57 -13.19 -11.61
N LEU A 190 -24.96 -12.03 -11.75
CA LEU A 190 -24.51 -11.24 -10.62
C LEU A 190 -25.67 -10.37 -10.14
N VAL A 191 -26.17 -10.62 -8.93
CA VAL A 191 -27.31 -9.92 -8.35
C VAL A 191 -26.80 -8.94 -7.30
N LEU A 192 -27.08 -7.66 -7.50
CA LEU A 192 -26.90 -6.63 -6.48
C LEU A 192 -28.22 -6.46 -5.73
N GLU A 193 -28.22 -6.73 -4.42
CA GLU A 193 -29.31 -6.40 -3.49
C GLU A 193 -28.90 -5.15 -2.69
N ASN A 194 -29.49 -3.99 -3.00
CA ASN A 194 -29.05 -2.72 -2.39
C ASN A 194 -29.65 -2.53 -0.98
N SER A 195 -28.94 -3.02 0.03
CA SER A 195 -29.21 -2.81 1.46
C SER A 195 -28.80 -1.43 1.98
N HIS A 196 -28.10 -0.63 1.18
CA HIS A 196 -27.57 0.67 1.59
C HIS A 196 -28.59 1.81 1.35
N TYR A 197 -28.35 2.96 1.98
CA TYR A 197 -29.28 4.11 1.96
C TYR A 197 -29.09 5.05 0.76
N PHE A 198 -28.14 4.76 -0.14
CA PHE A 198 -27.94 5.46 -1.41
C PHE A 198 -28.20 4.57 -2.63
N PRO A 199 -28.48 5.16 -3.81
CA PRO A 199 -28.47 4.41 -5.06
C PRO A 199 -27.05 3.94 -5.41
N HIS A 200 -26.94 2.73 -5.96
CA HIS A 200 -25.68 2.15 -6.40
C HIS A 200 -25.86 1.34 -7.69
N SER A 201 -24.76 0.95 -8.31
CA SER A 201 -24.74 0.04 -9.46
C SER A 201 -23.45 -0.79 -9.41
N ILE A 202 -23.30 -1.81 -10.25
CA ILE A 202 -22.01 -2.47 -10.51
C ILE A 202 -21.70 -2.30 -11.99
N HIS A 203 -20.73 -1.44 -12.31
CA HIS A 203 -20.12 -1.42 -13.63
C HIS A 203 -19.04 -2.50 -13.73
N LEU A 204 -19.07 -3.22 -14.84
CA LEU A 204 -18.30 -4.41 -15.12
C LEU A 204 -17.07 -4.06 -15.98
N HIS A 205 -16.13 -3.33 -15.38
CA HIS A 205 -14.98 -2.75 -16.07
C HIS A 205 -14.08 -3.81 -16.74
N GLY A 206 -14.16 -3.88 -18.06
CA GLY A 206 -13.38 -4.82 -18.89
C GLY A 206 -13.93 -6.24 -18.91
N VAL A 207 -14.98 -6.53 -18.14
CA VAL A 207 -15.66 -7.82 -18.18
C VAL A 207 -16.51 -7.88 -19.44
N ASP A 208 -16.50 -9.02 -20.11
CA ASP A 208 -17.23 -9.22 -21.35
C ASP A 208 -18.72 -9.51 -21.08
N HIS A 209 -19.57 -8.53 -21.39
CA HIS A 209 -21.02 -8.60 -21.26
C HIS A 209 -21.72 -7.86 -22.41
N PRO A 210 -22.97 -8.21 -22.75
CA PRO A 210 -23.75 -7.41 -23.69
C PRO A 210 -24.17 -6.08 -23.06
N TYR A 211 -24.45 -5.07 -23.89
CA TYR A 211 -24.96 -3.77 -23.43
C TYR A 211 -26.37 -3.87 -22.82
N MET A 212 -27.23 -4.70 -23.44
CA MET A 212 -28.55 -5.05 -22.93
C MET A 212 -28.60 -6.53 -22.57
N ASP A 213 -29.38 -6.87 -21.55
CA ASP A 213 -29.75 -8.25 -21.27
C ASP A 213 -30.82 -8.78 -22.26
N HIS A 214 -31.24 -10.04 -22.08
CA HIS A 214 -32.25 -10.67 -22.94
C HIS A 214 -33.65 -10.04 -22.84
N SER A 215 -33.92 -9.27 -21.77
CA SER A 215 -35.19 -8.57 -21.56
C SER A 215 -35.21 -7.19 -22.22
N GLY A 216 -34.06 -6.71 -22.70
CA GLY A 216 -33.88 -5.40 -23.30
C GLY A 216 -33.54 -4.30 -22.29
N GLU A 217 -33.24 -4.66 -21.04
CA GLU A 217 -32.77 -3.75 -20.01
C GLU A 217 -31.24 -3.61 -20.06
N GLY A 218 -30.71 -2.49 -19.55
CA GLY A 218 -29.28 -2.26 -19.48
C GLY A 218 -28.54 -3.34 -18.67
N ASN A 219 -27.25 -3.51 -18.95
CA ASN A 219 -26.43 -4.55 -18.30
C ASN A 219 -25.00 -4.07 -17.96
N ASP A 220 -24.61 -2.87 -18.41
CA ASP A 220 -23.27 -2.29 -18.19
C ASP A 220 -23.08 -1.63 -16.82
N GLY A 221 -24.15 -1.48 -16.03
CA GLY A 221 -24.07 -0.86 -14.69
C GLY A 221 -23.87 0.64 -14.67
N VAL A 222 -23.98 1.31 -15.82
CA VAL A 222 -23.87 2.76 -15.93
C VAL A 222 -25.27 3.38 -15.90
N GLY A 223 -25.56 4.17 -14.86
CA GLY A 223 -26.85 4.85 -14.69
C GLY A 223 -27.23 5.76 -15.85
N GLN A 224 -26.25 6.51 -16.36
CA GLN A 224 -26.44 7.56 -17.35
C GLN A 224 -26.82 7.02 -18.74
N THR A 225 -26.41 5.79 -19.07
CA THR A 225 -26.62 5.18 -20.40
C THR A 225 -27.65 4.04 -20.34
N GLY A 226 -27.61 3.23 -19.28
CA GLY A 226 -28.42 2.01 -19.14
C GLY A 226 -29.54 2.07 -18.10
N GLN A 227 -29.72 3.19 -17.39
CA GLN A 227 -30.67 3.32 -16.26
C GLN A 227 -30.48 2.22 -15.20
N MET A 228 -29.23 1.99 -14.83
CA MET A 228 -28.80 0.88 -13.96
C MET A 228 -28.62 1.26 -12.49
N ASP A 229 -29.14 2.41 -12.07
CA ASP A 229 -29.11 2.84 -10.67
C ASP A 229 -30.10 1.99 -9.85
N VAL A 230 -29.57 1.19 -8.93
CA VAL A 230 -30.33 0.34 -8.01
C VAL A 230 -30.67 1.16 -6.77
N LEU A 231 -31.94 1.47 -6.57
CA LEU A 231 -32.38 2.27 -5.42
C LEU A 231 -32.31 1.47 -4.10
N PRO A 232 -32.28 2.14 -2.93
CA PRO A 232 -32.36 1.46 -1.64
C PRO A 232 -33.54 0.47 -1.55
N GLY A 233 -33.25 -0.76 -1.13
CA GLY A 233 -34.21 -1.86 -1.01
C GLY A 233 -34.59 -2.52 -2.33
N GLN A 234 -34.00 -2.12 -3.46
CA GLN A 234 -34.19 -2.77 -4.76
C GLN A 234 -33.05 -3.73 -5.08
N SER A 235 -33.27 -4.58 -6.07
CA SER A 235 -32.28 -5.50 -6.59
C SER A 235 -32.14 -5.38 -8.11
N LYS A 236 -30.95 -5.64 -8.64
CA LYS A 236 -30.70 -5.72 -10.08
C LYS A 236 -29.80 -6.91 -10.39
N THR A 237 -30.10 -7.60 -11.49
CA THR A 237 -29.30 -8.70 -12.00
C THR A 237 -28.51 -8.24 -13.22
N TYR A 238 -27.23 -8.57 -13.24
CA TYR A 238 -26.31 -8.42 -14.35
C TYR A 238 -26.06 -9.80 -14.95
N VAL A 239 -26.26 -9.95 -16.25
CA VAL A 239 -26.09 -11.23 -16.95
C VAL A 239 -24.83 -11.18 -17.81
N ILE A 240 -23.86 -12.02 -17.47
CA ILE A 240 -22.52 -12.01 -18.04
C ILE A 240 -22.25 -13.38 -18.66
N LYS A 241 -21.53 -13.39 -19.79
CA LYS A 241 -21.00 -14.61 -20.39
C LYS A 241 -19.60 -14.33 -20.94
N PRO A 242 -18.56 -14.34 -20.08
CA PRO A 242 -17.27 -13.83 -20.47
C PRO A 242 -16.59 -14.77 -21.46
N ARG A 243 -16.28 -14.29 -22.67
CA ARG A 243 -15.69 -15.13 -23.73
C ARG A 243 -14.17 -15.15 -23.67
N GLN A 244 -13.54 -14.33 -22.85
CA GLN A 244 -12.08 -14.21 -22.73
C GLN A 244 -11.67 -14.27 -21.26
N PRO A 245 -10.59 -14.99 -20.93
CA PRO A 245 -10.04 -15.00 -19.59
C PRO A 245 -9.27 -13.70 -19.31
N GLY A 246 -9.02 -13.40 -18.04
CA GLY A 246 -8.21 -12.27 -17.63
C GLY A 246 -8.60 -11.64 -16.30
N THR A 247 -7.77 -10.71 -15.84
CA THR A 247 -7.99 -9.89 -14.63
C THR A 247 -8.68 -8.58 -14.99
N MET A 248 -9.95 -8.49 -14.66
CA MET A 248 -10.84 -7.34 -14.87
C MET A 248 -11.15 -6.66 -13.53
N TYR A 249 -12.08 -5.71 -13.55
CA TYR A 249 -12.40 -4.83 -12.45
C TYR A 249 -13.91 -4.63 -12.37
N TYR A 250 -14.47 -4.37 -11.19
CA TYR A 250 -15.85 -3.93 -11.04
C TYR A 250 -15.95 -2.84 -9.99
N HIS A 251 -16.87 -1.90 -10.20
CA HIS A 251 -17.04 -0.77 -9.28
C HIS A 251 -18.38 -0.06 -9.42
N CYS A 252 -18.71 0.81 -8.48
CA CYS A 252 -19.90 1.65 -8.57
C CYS A 252 -19.78 2.67 -9.70
N HIS A 253 -20.88 2.90 -10.41
CA HIS A 253 -20.97 3.95 -11.43
C HIS A 253 -22.07 4.99 -11.15
N VAL A 254 -22.70 4.90 -9.97
CA VAL A 254 -23.40 6.03 -9.37
C VAL A 254 -22.33 6.94 -8.78
N GLN A 255 -22.28 8.20 -9.21
CA GLN A 255 -21.32 9.21 -8.73
C GLN A 255 -19.88 8.65 -8.57
N PRO A 256 -19.25 8.15 -9.65
CA PRO A 256 -18.01 7.39 -9.55
C PRO A 256 -16.85 8.16 -8.90
N HIS A 257 -16.86 9.50 -8.98
CA HIS A 257 -15.88 10.38 -8.33
C HIS A 257 -15.94 10.33 -6.80
N THR A 258 -17.01 9.82 -6.17
CA THR A 258 -17.08 9.65 -4.70
C THR A 258 -17.30 8.21 -4.29
N HIS A 259 -18.11 7.45 -5.04
CA HIS A 259 -18.45 6.08 -4.64
C HIS A 259 -17.29 5.08 -4.80
N ILE A 260 -16.46 5.24 -5.83
CA ILE A 260 -15.24 4.43 -6.02
C ILE A 260 -14.23 4.69 -4.88
N PRO A 261 -13.86 5.95 -4.56
CA PRO A 261 -12.95 6.21 -3.45
C PRO A 261 -13.55 5.86 -2.08
N MET A 262 -14.88 5.92 -1.90
CA MET A 262 -15.55 5.38 -0.70
C MET A 262 -15.39 3.85 -0.53
N GLY A 263 -14.87 3.12 -1.52
CA GLY A 263 -14.50 1.70 -1.40
C GLY A 263 -15.30 0.73 -2.27
N LEU A 264 -16.28 1.21 -3.05
CA LEU A 264 -17.14 0.37 -3.90
C LEU A 264 -16.41 -0.05 -5.18
N GLN A 265 -15.41 -0.89 -4.99
CA GLN A 265 -14.51 -1.39 -6.03
C GLN A 265 -13.91 -2.74 -5.63
N GLY A 266 -13.75 -3.64 -6.61
CA GLY A 266 -13.17 -4.98 -6.42
C GLY A 266 -12.69 -5.60 -7.74
N MET A 267 -11.88 -6.66 -7.68
CA MET A 267 -11.39 -7.34 -8.88
C MET A 267 -12.41 -8.32 -9.43
N PHE A 268 -12.46 -8.49 -10.75
CA PHE A 268 -13.27 -9.53 -11.40
C PHE A 268 -12.34 -10.39 -12.24
N VAL A 269 -12.20 -11.67 -11.93
CA VAL A 269 -11.29 -12.58 -12.63
C VAL A 269 -12.09 -13.61 -13.41
N VAL A 270 -11.74 -13.74 -14.69
CA VAL A 270 -12.20 -14.84 -15.54
C VAL A 270 -11.03 -15.82 -15.69
N GLU A 271 -11.18 -17.01 -15.14
CA GLU A 271 -10.20 -18.10 -15.27
C GLU A 271 -10.34 -18.79 -16.63
N GLU A 272 -9.24 -19.32 -17.15
CA GLU A 272 -9.27 -20.10 -18.39
C GLU A 272 -10.06 -21.41 -18.21
N ASN A 273 -10.91 -21.75 -19.17
CA ASN A 273 -11.68 -22.98 -19.13
C ASN A 273 -10.78 -24.23 -19.10
N ARG A 274 -11.05 -25.12 -18.14
CA ARG A 274 -10.38 -26.41 -17.95
C ARG A 274 -11.36 -27.43 -17.39
N PRO A 275 -11.24 -28.71 -17.76
CA PRO A 275 -12.08 -29.76 -17.17
C PRO A 275 -11.99 -29.81 -15.64
N ASN A 276 -13.15 -29.89 -14.98
CA ASN A 276 -13.32 -29.96 -13.53
C ASN A 276 -12.67 -28.78 -12.77
N ASN A 277 -12.80 -27.56 -13.28
CA ASN A 277 -12.20 -26.37 -12.72
C ASN A 277 -13.17 -25.59 -11.83
N TRP A 278 -13.52 -26.20 -10.71
CA TRP A 278 -14.30 -25.56 -9.65
C TRP A 278 -13.55 -24.37 -9.04
N VAL A 279 -13.83 -23.14 -9.50
CA VAL A 279 -13.13 -21.93 -9.06
C VAL A 279 -13.63 -21.43 -7.69
N GLN A 280 -12.74 -20.79 -6.93
CA GLN A 280 -13.10 -20.08 -5.70
C GLN A 280 -13.81 -18.76 -6.03
N VAL A 281 -15.15 -18.74 -6.04
CA VAL A 281 -15.97 -17.62 -6.54
C VAL A 281 -15.68 -16.29 -5.85
N PHE A 282 -15.47 -16.29 -4.53
CA PHE A 282 -15.04 -15.09 -3.80
C PHE A 282 -13.65 -15.27 -3.20
N ASN A 283 -12.83 -14.22 -3.28
CA ASN A 283 -11.64 -14.06 -2.44
C ASN A 283 -11.84 -12.81 -1.57
N VAL A 284 -12.42 -12.99 -0.37
CA VAL A 284 -12.74 -11.88 0.54
C VAL A 284 -11.48 -11.43 1.26
N GLY A 285 -11.20 -10.13 1.23
CA GLY A 285 -9.93 -9.60 1.75
C GLY A 285 -8.74 -9.82 0.80
N ASN A 286 -8.98 -10.40 -0.38
CA ASN A 286 -7.95 -10.69 -1.39
C ASN A 286 -6.76 -11.46 -0.79
N GLY A 287 -5.54 -11.27 -1.31
CA GLY A 287 -4.38 -12.04 -0.87
C GLY A 287 -4.37 -13.44 -1.49
N GLN A 288 -3.95 -14.45 -0.72
CA GLN A 288 -3.78 -15.81 -1.24
C GLN A 288 -5.11 -16.43 -1.66
N VAL A 289 -5.23 -16.88 -2.91
CA VAL A 289 -6.36 -17.75 -3.30
C VAL A 289 -6.05 -19.16 -2.82
N ARG A 290 -6.85 -19.68 -1.89
CA ARG A 290 -6.59 -20.98 -1.23
C ARG A 290 -7.10 -22.17 -2.02
N HIS A 291 -7.96 -21.95 -3.01
CA HIS A 291 -8.29 -22.93 -4.04
C HIS A 291 -8.09 -22.33 -5.45
N PRO A 292 -6.83 -22.26 -5.94
CA PRO A 292 -6.57 -21.73 -7.26
C PRO A 292 -7.19 -22.58 -8.36
N SER A 293 -7.47 -21.97 -9.51
CA SER A 293 -7.97 -22.67 -10.69
C SER A 293 -7.01 -23.76 -11.17
N VAL A 294 -7.53 -24.73 -11.92
CA VAL A 294 -6.74 -25.77 -12.58
C VAL A 294 -5.70 -25.13 -13.50
N ALA A 295 -6.09 -24.11 -14.29
CA ALA A 295 -5.20 -23.39 -15.18
C ALA A 295 -4.02 -22.72 -14.44
N VAL A 296 -4.27 -22.17 -13.24
CA VAL A 296 -3.21 -21.61 -12.39
C VAL A 296 -2.30 -22.69 -11.84
N LYS A 297 -2.87 -23.80 -11.32
CA LYS A 297 -2.13 -24.95 -10.77
C LYS A 297 -1.22 -25.63 -11.78
N GLU A 298 -1.52 -25.56 -13.08
CA GLU A 298 -0.64 -26.06 -14.15
C GLU A 298 0.73 -25.38 -14.17
N LYS A 299 0.83 -24.12 -13.73
CA LYS A 299 2.02 -23.26 -13.91
C LYS A 299 2.59 -22.70 -12.62
N TYR A 300 1.74 -22.48 -11.61
CA TYR A 300 2.08 -21.74 -10.40
C TYR A 300 1.78 -22.57 -9.15
N ALA A 301 2.60 -22.39 -8.12
CA ALA A 301 2.40 -23.04 -6.82
C ALA A 301 1.28 -22.36 -6.00
N ALA A 302 1.11 -21.05 -6.18
CA ALA A 302 0.11 -20.22 -5.53
C ALA A 302 -0.24 -19.02 -6.41
N GLU A 303 -1.37 -18.39 -6.12
CA GLU A 303 -1.75 -17.10 -6.69
C GLU A 303 -2.22 -16.13 -5.60
N TYR A 304 -2.02 -14.84 -5.86
CA TYR A 304 -2.40 -13.76 -4.96
C TYR A 304 -3.11 -12.63 -5.70
N ASP A 305 -4.21 -12.15 -5.12
CA ASP A 305 -4.88 -10.93 -5.55
C ASP A 305 -4.35 -9.75 -4.70
N LEU A 306 -3.82 -8.72 -5.36
CA LEU A 306 -3.25 -7.52 -4.74
C LEU A 306 -4.01 -6.29 -5.25
N HIS A 307 -4.88 -5.75 -4.42
CA HIS A 307 -5.68 -4.57 -4.74
C HIS A 307 -5.17 -3.38 -3.94
N TYR A 308 -4.60 -2.44 -4.66
CA TYR A 308 -4.08 -1.19 -4.14
C TYR A 308 -5.19 -0.14 -4.08
N GLN A 309 -5.37 0.53 -2.95
CA GLN A 309 -6.39 1.57 -2.78
C GLN A 309 -5.79 2.76 -2.06
N SER A 310 -6.16 3.97 -2.49
CA SER A 310 -5.87 5.20 -1.77
C SER A 310 -7.17 5.90 -1.47
N VAL A 311 -7.27 6.54 -0.32
CA VAL A 311 -8.47 7.29 0.04
C VAL A 311 -8.12 8.60 0.73
N ASP A 312 -8.90 9.63 0.40
CA ASP A 312 -8.90 10.93 1.08
C ASP A 312 -9.63 10.83 2.42
N LYS A 313 -9.02 11.37 3.47
CA LYS A 313 -9.62 11.36 4.81
C LYS A 313 -10.87 12.23 4.88
N GLU A 314 -10.91 13.36 4.18
CA GLU A 314 -12.01 14.32 4.28
C GLU A 314 -13.33 13.67 3.84
N LEU A 315 -13.34 13.03 2.67
CA LEU A 315 -14.50 12.32 2.13
C LEU A 315 -15.04 11.28 3.12
N HIS A 316 -14.15 10.47 3.71
CA HIS A 316 -14.53 9.38 4.61
C HIS A 316 -15.07 9.90 5.95
N GLU A 317 -14.50 11.00 6.48
CA GLU A 317 -15.02 11.66 7.69
C GLU A 317 -16.34 12.40 7.43
N MET A 318 -16.54 12.94 6.23
CA MET A 318 -17.79 13.62 5.85
C MET A 318 -18.98 12.67 5.85
N VAL A 319 -18.83 11.47 5.28
CA VAL A 319 -19.88 10.45 5.31
C VAL A 319 -20.21 10.05 6.75
N ARG A 320 -19.19 9.90 7.59
CA ARG A 320 -19.38 9.58 9.03
C ARG A 320 -20.06 10.69 9.83
N SER A 321 -20.07 11.93 9.33
CA SER A 321 -20.52 13.09 10.11
C SER A 321 -22.04 13.17 10.36
N ALA A 322 -22.85 12.38 9.65
CA ALA A 322 -24.31 12.42 9.76
C ALA A 322 -24.96 11.09 9.38
N ASN A 323 -26.12 10.79 9.98
CA ASN A 323 -26.96 9.64 9.61
C ASN A 323 -28.08 9.98 8.62
N ASP A 324 -28.33 11.27 8.35
CA ASP A 324 -29.35 11.68 7.37
C ASP A 324 -28.74 11.62 5.97
N PRO A 325 -29.22 10.72 5.07
CA PRO A 325 -28.66 10.57 3.73
C PRO A 325 -28.67 11.87 2.92
N ARG A 326 -29.60 12.79 3.22
CA ARG A 326 -29.68 14.09 2.52
C ARG A 326 -28.55 15.02 2.92
N ILE A 327 -28.09 14.94 4.17
CA ILE A 327 -26.94 15.71 4.65
C ILE A 327 -25.67 15.13 4.04
N VAL A 328 -25.53 13.80 4.07
CA VAL A 328 -24.39 13.10 3.46
C VAL A 328 -24.30 13.42 1.97
N ALA A 329 -25.41 13.31 1.22
CA ALA A 329 -25.46 13.65 -0.20
C ALA A 329 -25.10 15.11 -0.47
N ARG A 330 -25.57 16.06 0.36
CA ARG A 330 -25.21 17.47 0.20
C ARG A 330 -23.70 17.67 0.36
N ARG A 331 -23.11 17.08 1.40
CA ARG A 331 -21.67 17.18 1.67
C ARG A 331 -20.85 16.58 0.53
N MET A 332 -21.16 15.35 0.13
CA MET A 332 -20.45 14.67 -0.95
C MET A 332 -20.58 15.37 -2.31
N ASN A 333 -21.72 16.02 -2.59
CA ASN A 333 -21.99 16.54 -3.94
C ASN A 333 -21.76 18.04 -4.10
N GLN A 334 -21.75 18.78 -2.99
CA GLN A 334 -21.68 20.24 -3.01
C GLN A 334 -20.53 20.80 -2.18
N GLU A 335 -20.06 20.07 -1.16
CA GLU A 335 -19.03 20.55 -0.23
C GLU A 335 -17.67 19.89 -0.51
N TYR A 336 -17.66 18.60 -0.88
CA TYR A 336 -16.44 17.88 -1.28
C TYR A 336 -16.00 18.28 -2.69
N ASP A 337 -14.76 18.72 -2.83
CA ASP A 337 -14.11 18.99 -4.11
C ASP A 337 -12.95 18.01 -4.32
N ILE A 338 -13.20 16.99 -5.13
CA ILE A 338 -12.17 16.00 -5.48
C ILE A 338 -10.97 16.60 -6.23
N THR A 339 -11.13 17.78 -6.87
CA THR A 339 -10.03 18.40 -7.61
C THR A 339 -8.97 19.03 -6.71
N ASP A 340 -9.33 19.30 -5.45
CA ASP A 340 -8.43 19.78 -4.39
C ASP A 340 -8.01 18.66 -3.42
N ALA A 341 -8.62 17.47 -3.53
CA ALA A 341 -8.38 16.35 -2.62
C ALA A 341 -7.00 15.71 -2.84
N SER A 342 -6.42 15.19 -1.75
CA SER A 342 -5.19 14.39 -1.80
C SER A 342 -5.34 13.18 -0.89
N PRO A 343 -4.98 11.96 -1.35
CA PRO A 343 -5.15 10.78 -0.50
C PRO A 343 -4.24 10.80 0.74
N ASP A 344 -4.81 10.47 1.90
CA ASP A 344 -4.12 10.38 3.18
C ASP A 344 -3.80 8.94 3.60
N TYR A 345 -4.62 8.00 3.15
CA TYR A 345 -4.51 6.59 3.51
C TYR A 345 -4.23 5.76 2.27
N PHE A 346 -3.18 4.93 2.34
CA PHE A 346 -2.78 4.02 1.28
C PHE A 346 -2.84 2.59 1.79
N MET A 347 -3.43 1.71 1.00
CA MET A 347 -3.82 0.37 1.46
C MET A 347 -3.49 -0.68 0.41
N LEU A 348 -3.05 -1.83 0.89
CA LEU A 348 -2.99 -3.07 0.14
C LEU A 348 -4.01 -4.03 0.74
N ASN A 349 -4.96 -4.47 -0.10
CA ASN A 349 -6.05 -5.36 0.32
C ASN A 349 -6.82 -4.79 1.53
N GLY A 350 -7.03 -3.47 1.53
CA GLY A 350 -7.81 -2.74 2.53
C GLY A 350 -7.12 -2.53 3.88
N ARG A 351 -5.83 -2.89 3.99
CA ARG A 351 -5.01 -2.60 5.16
C ARG A 351 -3.85 -1.70 4.81
N SER A 352 -3.48 -0.84 5.77
CA SER A 352 -2.18 -0.19 5.77
C SER A 352 -1.22 -0.96 6.65
N PHE A 353 0.08 -0.83 6.40
CA PHE A 353 1.12 -1.28 7.30
C PHE A 353 0.89 -0.69 8.69
N PRO A 354 0.92 -1.53 9.76
CA PRO A 354 1.51 -2.86 9.80
C PRO A 354 0.48 -4.00 9.64
N TYR A 355 -0.79 -3.71 9.39
CA TYR A 355 -1.84 -4.74 9.27
C TYR A 355 -1.75 -5.55 7.99
N THR A 356 -1.10 -5.01 6.96
CA THR A 356 -0.69 -5.79 5.78
C THR A 356 0.15 -7.01 6.14
N LEU A 357 0.91 -6.98 7.24
CA LEU A 357 1.66 -8.15 7.73
C LEU A 357 0.75 -9.25 8.28
N ARG A 358 -0.50 -8.94 8.63
CA ARG A 358 -1.46 -9.91 9.16
C ARG A 358 -2.09 -10.77 8.06
N GLU A 359 -2.31 -10.18 6.89
CA GLU A 359 -3.20 -10.74 5.86
C GLU A 359 -2.80 -10.49 4.39
N SER A 360 -1.77 -9.69 4.10
CA SER A 360 -1.37 -9.33 2.73
C SER A 360 0.06 -9.75 2.35
N LEU A 361 0.58 -10.84 2.91
CA LEU A 361 1.92 -11.37 2.62
C LEU A 361 1.90 -12.26 1.37
N ILE A 362 3.03 -12.30 0.66
CA ILE A 362 3.25 -13.27 -0.43
C ILE A 362 4.15 -14.38 0.11
N LEU A 363 3.62 -15.59 0.26
CA LEU A 363 4.43 -16.74 0.66
C LEU A 363 5.13 -17.34 -0.55
N MET A 364 6.43 -17.53 -0.42
CA MET A 364 7.30 -18.01 -1.49
C MET A 364 8.02 -19.31 -1.13
N GLU A 365 8.24 -20.14 -2.14
CA GLU A 365 9.10 -21.33 -2.04
C GLU A 365 10.25 -21.24 -3.03
N GLU A 366 11.38 -21.84 -2.67
CA GLU A 366 12.54 -21.92 -3.55
C GLU A 366 12.18 -22.66 -4.85
N ASN A 367 12.64 -22.14 -5.99
CA ASN A 367 12.44 -22.71 -7.33
C ASN A 367 10.96 -22.87 -7.75
N LYS A 368 10.02 -22.23 -7.06
CA LYS A 368 8.60 -22.19 -7.44
C LYS A 368 8.23 -20.86 -8.11
N LYS A 369 7.11 -20.86 -8.82
CA LYS A 369 6.51 -19.66 -9.40
C LYS A 369 5.21 -19.33 -8.69
N VAL A 370 4.92 -18.05 -8.56
CA VAL A 370 3.68 -17.51 -7.99
C VAL A 370 3.09 -16.51 -8.98
N LYS A 371 1.76 -16.55 -9.15
CA LYS A 371 1.01 -15.58 -9.94
C LYS A 371 0.54 -14.45 -9.04
N LEU A 372 0.78 -13.20 -9.43
CA LEU A 372 0.25 -12.02 -8.75
C LEU A 372 -0.69 -11.30 -9.70
N ARG A 373 -1.93 -11.07 -9.28
CA ARG A 373 -2.91 -10.27 -10.01
C ARG A 373 -3.01 -8.93 -9.30
N ILE A 374 -2.64 -7.85 -9.98
CA ILE A 374 -2.53 -6.53 -9.36
C ILE A 374 -3.55 -5.60 -9.98
N LEU A 375 -4.32 -4.91 -9.15
CA LEU A 375 -5.23 -3.83 -9.53
C LEU A 375 -4.75 -2.51 -8.91
N ASN A 376 -4.58 -1.49 -9.75
CA ASN A 376 -4.49 -0.11 -9.27
C ASN A 376 -5.89 0.46 -9.01
N GLY A 377 -6.36 0.36 -7.78
CA GLY A 377 -7.57 1.03 -7.29
C GLY A 377 -7.29 2.39 -6.63
N HIS A 378 -6.05 2.90 -6.70
CA HIS A 378 -5.75 4.27 -6.32
C HIS A 378 -6.41 5.26 -7.28
N GLU A 379 -6.57 6.49 -6.79
CA GLU A 379 -6.98 7.64 -7.61
C GLU A 379 -5.82 8.18 -8.47
N GLU A 380 -4.59 7.74 -8.18
CA GLU A 380 -3.37 8.17 -8.85
C GLU A 380 -2.56 7.01 -9.42
N ALA A 381 -1.53 7.34 -10.20
CA ALA A 381 -0.57 6.36 -10.67
C ALA A 381 0.33 5.89 -9.51
N PHE A 382 0.70 4.62 -9.53
CA PHE A 382 1.58 4.02 -8.53
C PHE A 382 2.69 3.21 -9.19
N ALA A 383 3.76 2.93 -8.46
CA ALA A 383 4.97 2.26 -8.93
C ALA A 383 5.31 1.08 -8.03
N MET A 384 4.69 -0.07 -8.29
CA MET A 384 4.94 -1.32 -7.56
C MET A 384 6.42 -1.73 -7.64
N HIS A 385 7.09 -1.83 -6.50
CA HIS A 385 8.44 -2.36 -6.38
C HIS A 385 8.50 -3.60 -5.48
N ILE A 386 9.11 -4.69 -5.96
CA ILE A 386 9.38 -5.90 -5.17
C ILE A 386 10.89 -6.04 -4.97
N HIS A 387 11.34 -6.02 -3.72
CA HIS A 387 12.75 -6.22 -3.38
C HIS A 387 13.17 -7.67 -3.65
N GLY A 388 14.44 -7.87 -3.96
CA GLY A 388 15.02 -9.21 -4.15
C GLY A 388 14.54 -9.97 -5.39
N HIS A 389 13.60 -9.41 -6.17
CA HIS A 389 12.98 -10.09 -7.32
C HIS A 389 12.81 -9.13 -8.50
N LYS A 390 12.72 -9.69 -9.70
CA LYS A 390 12.26 -8.97 -10.91
C LYS A 390 11.09 -9.74 -11.50
N PRO A 391 9.85 -9.44 -11.08
CA PRO A 391 8.68 -10.08 -11.65
C PRO A 391 8.54 -9.78 -13.15
N MET A 392 8.06 -10.78 -13.89
CA MET A 392 7.76 -10.65 -15.31
C MET A 392 6.28 -10.34 -15.50
N VAL A 393 5.96 -9.19 -16.10
CA VAL A 393 4.58 -8.90 -16.50
C VAL A 393 4.19 -9.74 -17.70
N THR A 394 3.02 -10.35 -17.62
CA THR A 394 2.48 -11.27 -18.63
C THR A 394 1.18 -10.76 -19.24
N HIS A 395 0.34 -10.11 -18.43
CA HIS A 395 -0.94 -9.57 -18.87
C HIS A 395 -1.04 -8.07 -18.57
N TYR A 396 -1.73 -7.35 -19.45
CA TYR A 396 -2.15 -5.96 -19.25
C TYR A 396 -3.66 -5.89 -19.41
N ASP A 397 -4.35 -5.36 -18.42
CA ASP A 397 -5.81 -5.26 -18.34
C ASP A 397 -6.51 -6.60 -18.64
N GLY A 398 -5.91 -7.69 -18.17
CA GLY A 398 -6.38 -9.06 -18.34
C GLY A 398 -5.97 -9.74 -19.66
N VAL A 399 -5.33 -9.02 -20.59
CA VAL A 399 -4.96 -9.56 -21.90
C VAL A 399 -3.52 -10.08 -21.93
N ASP A 400 -3.35 -11.37 -22.27
CA ASP A 400 -2.04 -11.95 -22.61
C ASP A 400 -1.58 -11.42 -23.98
N ASN A 401 -0.53 -10.61 -23.98
CA ASN A 401 0.05 -10.05 -25.22
C ASN A 401 1.12 -10.97 -25.84
N GLY A 402 1.30 -12.17 -25.28
CA GLY A 402 2.21 -13.21 -25.72
C GLY A 402 3.68 -12.99 -25.31
N PRO A 403 4.52 -14.03 -25.38
CA PRO A 403 5.87 -14.02 -24.78
C PRO A 403 6.81 -12.91 -25.26
N ASN A 404 6.64 -12.42 -26.49
CA ASN A 404 7.46 -11.33 -27.04
C ASN A 404 7.15 -9.95 -26.42
N SER A 405 6.01 -9.83 -25.73
CA SER A 405 5.61 -8.60 -25.03
C SER A 405 5.99 -8.60 -23.55
N TYR A 406 6.39 -9.75 -23.00
CA TYR A 406 6.62 -9.89 -21.56
C TYR A 406 7.83 -9.08 -21.14
N ILE A 407 7.67 -8.35 -20.04
CA ILE A 407 8.73 -7.46 -19.54
C ILE A 407 9.11 -7.83 -18.11
N LYS A 408 10.38 -8.18 -17.93
CA LYS A 408 10.96 -8.43 -16.62
C LYS A 408 11.62 -7.17 -16.08
N ARG A 409 11.19 -6.72 -14.91
CA ARG A 409 11.73 -5.55 -14.19
C ARG A 409 11.34 -5.61 -12.72
N ASP A 410 11.95 -4.77 -11.90
CA ASP A 410 11.68 -4.68 -10.46
C ASP A 410 10.64 -3.61 -10.10
N VAL A 411 10.39 -2.63 -10.97
CA VAL A 411 9.37 -1.59 -10.79
C VAL A 411 8.35 -1.61 -11.93
N HIS A 412 7.07 -1.78 -11.62
CA HIS A 412 5.95 -1.71 -12.57
C HIS A 412 5.07 -0.51 -12.27
N GLY A 413 5.04 0.45 -13.19
CA GLY A 413 4.17 1.62 -13.09
C GLY A 413 2.78 1.33 -13.64
N MET A 414 1.74 1.76 -12.93
CA MET A 414 0.34 1.57 -13.28
C MET A 414 -0.43 2.88 -13.09
N VAL A 415 -1.35 3.20 -14.00
CA VAL A 415 -2.30 4.32 -13.81
C VAL A 415 -3.63 3.81 -13.23
N PRO A 416 -4.52 4.68 -12.73
CA PRO A 416 -5.77 4.24 -12.11
C PRO A 416 -6.57 3.29 -13.00
N ALA A 417 -7.22 2.32 -12.36
CA ALA A 417 -8.02 1.25 -12.96
C ALA A 417 -7.25 0.22 -13.80
N GLN A 418 -5.93 0.34 -13.99
CA GLN A 418 -5.17 -0.69 -14.71
C GLN A 418 -5.00 -1.96 -13.89
N ARG A 419 -4.92 -3.10 -14.60
CA ARG A 419 -4.54 -4.39 -14.02
C ARG A 419 -3.31 -4.94 -14.72
N ILE A 420 -2.43 -5.58 -13.96
CA ILE A 420 -1.34 -6.37 -14.51
C ILE A 420 -1.26 -7.72 -13.82
N ASP A 421 -0.90 -8.75 -14.58
CA ASP A 421 -0.56 -10.06 -14.02
C ASP A 421 0.95 -10.25 -14.07
N LEU A 422 1.54 -10.53 -12.91
CA LEU A 422 2.98 -10.76 -12.76
C LEU A 422 3.27 -12.24 -12.46
N GLU A 423 4.29 -12.76 -13.11
CA GLU A 423 4.95 -14.01 -12.72
C GLU A 423 6.15 -13.67 -11.81
N LEU A 424 6.07 -14.11 -10.55
CA LEU A 424 7.16 -14.05 -9.57
C LEU A 424 7.84 -15.41 -9.48
N SER A 425 9.17 -15.46 -9.62
CA SER A 425 9.94 -16.71 -9.65
C SER A 425 10.95 -16.78 -8.51
N GLY A 426 10.99 -17.90 -7.81
CA GLY A 426 11.87 -18.16 -6.67
C GLY A 426 13.18 -18.86 -7.05
N VAL A 427 13.54 -18.83 -8.32
CA VAL A 427 14.83 -19.32 -8.83
C VAL A 427 15.91 -18.32 -8.44
N ASP A 428 16.85 -18.74 -7.60
CA ASP A 428 17.99 -17.93 -7.16
C ASP A 428 19.09 -17.93 -8.24
N ASP A 429 19.02 -16.95 -9.13
CA ASP A 429 19.99 -16.75 -10.22
C ASP A 429 20.48 -15.29 -10.35
N GLY A 430 20.14 -14.45 -9.36
CA GLY A 430 20.47 -13.02 -9.37
C GLY A 430 19.62 -12.18 -10.35
N LEU A 431 18.69 -12.79 -11.09
CA LEU A 431 17.77 -12.10 -12.00
C LEU A 431 16.32 -12.27 -11.52
N ASN A 432 15.87 -13.50 -11.32
CA ASN A 432 14.52 -13.85 -10.88
C ASN A 432 14.34 -13.61 -9.38
N SER A 433 15.29 -14.13 -8.60
CA SER A 433 15.41 -13.94 -7.16
C SER A 433 16.88 -13.77 -6.76
N PHE A 434 17.12 -13.07 -5.66
CA PHE A 434 18.44 -12.92 -5.02
C PHE A 434 18.64 -13.88 -3.83
N GLY A 435 17.74 -14.86 -3.68
CA GLY A 435 17.79 -15.88 -2.64
C GLY A 435 16.64 -15.81 -1.65
N GLN A 436 16.55 -16.84 -0.81
CA GLN A 436 15.50 -16.97 0.18
C GLN A 436 15.63 -15.91 1.28
N GLY A 437 14.50 -15.37 1.74
CA GLY A 437 14.50 -14.36 2.80
C GLY A 437 13.13 -13.75 3.05
N VAL A 438 13.15 -12.59 3.70
CA VAL A 438 12.00 -11.69 3.85
C VAL A 438 12.29 -10.45 3.01
N TRP A 439 11.53 -10.25 1.94
CA TRP A 439 11.75 -9.19 0.97
C TRP A 439 10.56 -8.24 0.97
N MET A 440 10.81 -6.95 1.14
CA MET A 440 9.73 -5.96 1.12
C MET A 440 9.18 -5.75 -0.29
N PHE A 441 7.91 -5.48 -0.41
CA PHE A 441 7.32 -4.86 -1.59
C PHE A 441 6.42 -3.70 -1.18
N HIS A 442 6.41 -2.66 -1.99
CA HIS A 442 5.70 -1.42 -1.69
C HIS A 442 5.51 -0.60 -2.97
N ASP A 443 4.60 0.37 -2.92
CA ASP A 443 4.57 1.44 -3.90
C ASP A 443 5.78 2.39 -3.70
N HIS A 444 6.44 2.77 -4.80
CA HIS A 444 7.58 3.67 -4.83
C HIS A 444 7.18 5.14 -5.01
N VAL A 445 5.88 5.47 -5.01
CA VAL A 445 5.42 6.85 -4.87
C VAL A 445 5.40 7.23 -3.38
N GLU A 446 6.51 7.78 -2.87
CA GLU A 446 6.81 7.97 -1.43
C GLU A 446 5.68 8.41 -0.48
N LYS A 447 4.66 9.14 -0.96
CA LYS A 447 3.48 9.47 -0.14
C LYS A 447 2.73 8.22 0.36
N SER A 448 2.72 7.14 -0.44
CA SER A 448 2.08 5.87 -0.11
C SER A 448 2.85 5.03 0.88
N PHE A 449 4.05 5.48 1.27
CA PHE A 449 4.81 4.93 2.39
C PHE A 449 4.35 5.51 3.75
N THR A 450 3.13 6.03 3.82
CA THR A 450 2.56 6.67 5.02
C THR A 450 1.10 6.29 5.24
N THR A 451 0.66 6.43 6.49
CA THR A 451 -0.76 6.39 6.86
C THR A 451 -1.08 7.67 7.60
N ASN A 452 -1.90 8.54 7.01
CA ASN A 452 -2.20 9.89 7.51
C ASN A 452 -0.93 10.71 7.78
N GLY A 453 0.02 10.64 6.85
CA GLY A 453 1.30 11.36 6.90
C GLY A 453 2.34 10.82 7.88
N ILE A 454 2.05 9.73 8.61
CA ILE A 454 3.00 9.06 9.50
C ILE A 454 3.58 7.84 8.79
N GLY A 455 4.91 7.73 8.76
CA GLY A 455 5.64 6.61 8.18
C GLY A 455 6.53 5.90 9.20
N GLU A 456 6.93 4.65 8.98
CA GLU A 456 6.63 3.79 7.82
C GLU A 456 5.17 3.29 7.88
N GLY A 457 4.42 3.41 6.79
CA GLY A 457 2.99 3.09 6.73
C GLY A 457 2.53 2.80 5.30
N GLY A 458 1.21 2.74 5.12
CA GLY A 458 0.60 2.62 3.79
C GLY A 458 0.63 1.21 3.20
N ASP A 459 0.87 1.04 1.91
CA ASP A 459 0.66 -0.24 1.20
C ASP A 459 1.84 -1.23 1.22
N ILE A 460 2.76 -1.05 2.17
CA ILE A 460 3.94 -1.90 2.39
C ILE A 460 3.52 -3.31 2.78
N SER A 461 4.13 -4.33 2.17
CA SER A 461 4.05 -5.71 2.64
C SER A 461 5.31 -6.51 2.28
N LEU A 462 5.32 -7.83 2.49
CA LEU A 462 6.51 -8.66 2.39
C LEU A 462 6.25 -9.94 1.57
N VAL A 463 7.23 -10.30 0.74
CA VAL A 463 7.45 -11.65 0.20
C VAL A 463 8.25 -12.44 1.25
N VAL A 464 7.70 -13.55 1.73
CA VAL A 464 8.25 -14.34 2.83
C VAL A 464 8.52 -15.76 2.35
N TYR A 465 9.79 -16.16 2.34
CA TYR A 465 10.16 -17.54 1.99
C TYR A 465 9.81 -18.53 3.10
N LYS A 466 9.43 -19.75 2.71
CA LYS A 466 9.15 -20.86 3.62
C LYS A 466 10.34 -21.09 4.58
N GLY A 467 10.10 -20.91 5.88
CA GLY A 467 11.12 -21.01 6.95
C GLY A 467 11.50 -19.68 7.59
N PHE A 468 11.19 -18.56 6.92
CA PHE A 468 11.41 -17.20 7.40
C PHE A 468 10.19 -16.60 8.13
N SER A 469 9.17 -17.41 8.41
CA SER A 469 8.10 -17.08 9.35
C SER A 469 8.23 -17.92 10.63
N ASP A 470 7.67 -17.44 11.73
CA ASP A 470 7.45 -18.24 12.93
C ASP A 470 6.20 -19.15 12.79
N GLU A 471 5.84 -19.85 13.87
CA GLU A 471 4.70 -20.77 13.91
C GLU A 471 3.34 -20.05 13.86
N LYS A 472 3.30 -18.76 14.22
CA LYS A 472 2.09 -17.92 14.12
C LYS A 472 1.95 -17.27 12.74
N GLY A 473 2.92 -17.45 11.84
CA GLY A 473 2.91 -16.82 10.52
C GLY A 473 3.62 -15.47 10.47
N ILE A 474 4.24 -15.04 11.57
CA ILE A 474 4.90 -13.74 11.66
C ILE A 474 6.26 -13.82 10.96
N PRO A 475 6.57 -12.89 10.04
CA PRO A 475 7.89 -12.82 9.41
C PRO A 475 9.01 -12.60 10.45
N LYS A 476 10.06 -13.41 10.38
CA LYS A 476 11.27 -13.29 11.20
C LYS A 476 12.12 -12.14 10.67
N VAL A 477 11.76 -10.93 11.04
CA VAL A 477 12.53 -9.72 10.71
C VAL A 477 13.78 -9.60 11.59
N HIS A 478 14.88 -9.16 11.01
CA HIS A 478 16.12 -8.84 11.73
C HIS A 478 16.30 -7.32 11.80
N GLY A 479 16.51 -6.78 13.01
CA GLY A 479 16.79 -5.36 13.21
C GLY A 479 15.74 -4.67 14.07
N MET A 480 14.76 -4.03 13.43
CA MET A 480 13.80 -3.13 14.09
C MET A 480 12.62 -3.87 14.70
N SER A 481 12.10 -3.35 15.82
CA SER A 481 10.95 -3.94 16.50
C SER A 481 9.65 -3.65 15.75
N LEU A 482 8.82 -4.69 15.59
CA LEU A 482 7.37 -4.65 15.27
C LEU A 482 6.58 -3.69 16.16
N ALA A 483 6.91 -3.72 17.44
CA ALA A 483 6.03 -3.30 18.52
C ALA A 483 5.51 -1.86 18.43
N PRO A 484 6.33 -0.85 18.04
CA PRO A 484 5.84 0.51 17.91
C PRO A 484 4.67 0.58 16.93
N TYR A 485 4.83 0.09 15.69
CA TYR A 485 3.81 0.19 14.64
C TYR A 485 2.44 -0.40 15.03
N PHE A 486 2.41 -1.36 15.96
CA PHE A 486 1.18 -1.94 16.51
C PHE A 486 0.57 -1.15 17.68
N THR A 487 0.88 0.14 17.83
CA THR A 487 0.29 1.01 18.86
C THR A 487 -0.44 2.20 18.25
N ARG A 488 -1.57 2.59 18.85
CA ARG A 488 -2.40 3.71 18.39
C ARG A 488 -1.68 5.05 18.50
N GLU A 489 -0.80 5.19 19.49
CA GLU A 489 -0.06 6.44 19.76
C GLU A 489 0.90 6.84 18.61
N PHE A 490 1.39 5.86 17.84
CA PHE A 490 2.01 5.94 16.50
C PHE A 490 1.20 6.72 15.51
N TRP A 491 0.05 6.18 15.20
CA TRP A 491 -0.74 6.76 14.13
C TRP A 491 -1.33 8.12 14.54
N GLN A 492 -1.18 8.50 15.82
CA GLN A 492 -1.45 9.83 16.38
C GLN A 492 -0.23 10.76 16.45
N GLY A 493 0.95 10.33 16.02
CA GLY A 493 2.19 11.12 16.02
C GLY A 493 2.76 11.41 17.40
N LYS A 494 2.43 10.61 18.43
CA LYS A 494 2.83 10.86 19.83
C LYS A 494 4.22 10.34 20.18
N TYR A 495 4.77 9.39 19.43
CA TYR A 495 6.14 8.91 19.63
C TYR A 495 6.95 8.92 18.33
N PRO A 496 8.25 9.28 18.37
CA PRO A 496 9.12 9.23 17.20
C PRO A 496 9.52 7.78 16.88
N ALA A 497 9.53 7.43 15.60
CA ALA A 497 9.95 6.11 15.11
C ALA A 497 11.33 5.69 15.62
N TRP A 498 12.26 6.64 15.71
CA TRP A 498 13.67 6.39 16.01
C TRP A 498 14.04 6.46 17.49
N GLN A 499 13.06 6.67 18.38
CA GLN A 499 13.34 6.92 19.80
C GLN A 499 14.17 5.80 20.45
N ASP A 500 13.92 4.54 20.09
CA ASP A 500 14.55 3.38 20.72
C ASP A 500 15.60 2.68 19.83
N TYR A 501 16.12 3.37 18.79
CA TYR A 501 17.15 2.82 17.90
C TYR A 501 18.52 2.63 18.55
N ASP A 502 18.81 3.43 19.58
CA ASP A 502 20.02 3.29 20.38
C ASP A 502 19.68 3.35 21.88
N ALA A 503 20.60 2.86 22.71
CA ALA A 503 20.42 2.84 24.15
C ALA A 503 20.29 4.24 24.77
N TRP A 504 20.69 5.29 24.06
CA TRP A 504 20.76 6.66 24.55
C TRP A 504 19.55 7.49 24.11
N LYS A 505 18.67 6.89 23.29
CA LYS A 505 17.50 7.52 22.67
C LYS A 505 17.86 8.82 21.98
N SER A 506 18.95 8.83 21.23
CA SER A 506 19.50 10.07 20.66
C SER A 506 18.54 10.81 19.71
N LEU A 507 17.56 10.09 19.15
CA LEU A 507 16.54 10.60 18.23
C LEU A 507 15.12 10.61 18.84
N GLY A 508 14.99 10.55 20.17
CA GLY A 508 13.71 10.70 20.86
C GLY A 508 13.23 12.15 20.97
N LEU A 509 12.07 12.38 21.60
CA LEU A 509 11.57 13.74 21.79
C LEU A 509 12.50 14.53 22.73
N PRO A 510 12.90 15.77 22.38
CA PRO A 510 13.69 16.60 23.27
C PRO A 510 12.88 17.04 24.49
N ASP A 511 13.52 17.15 25.65
CA ASP A 511 12.94 17.79 26.84
C ASP A 511 12.92 19.30 26.69
N ILE A 512 11.84 19.80 26.10
CA ILE A 512 11.61 21.24 25.90
C ILE A 512 10.97 21.88 27.15
N SER A 513 10.84 21.15 28.27
CA SER A 513 10.29 21.71 29.49
C SER A 513 11.31 22.61 30.21
N ASN A 514 10.99 23.90 30.26
CA ASN A 514 11.69 24.97 30.99
C ASN A 514 13.06 25.45 30.47
N LYS A 515 13.04 26.05 29.28
CA LYS A 515 13.39 27.45 28.99
C LYS A 515 13.45 27.54 27.47
N LYS A 516 12.90 28.59 26.86
CA LYS A 516 13.18 28.88 25.45
C LYS A 516 14.70 28.90 25.26
N GLN A 517 15.28 27.84 24.70
CA GLN A 517 16.58 27.99 24.07
C GLN A 517 16.32 28.90 22.88
N VAL A 518 16.85 30.11 22.97
CA VAL A 518 16.80 31.07 21.88
C VAL A 518 17.57 30.40 20.75
N ALA A 519 16.87 29.97 19.69
CA ALA A 519 17.53 29.53 18.49
C ALA A 519 18.58 30.58 18.14
N PHE A 520 19.84 30.16 17.96
CA PHE A 520 20.88 31.07 17.48
C PHE A 520 20.51 31.43 16.05
N VAL A 521 19.74 32.51 15.90
CA VAL A 521 19.67 33.27 14.67
C VAL A 521 20.92 34.12 14.68
N PRO A 522 21.93 33.86 13.83
CA PRO A 522 23.04 34.78 13.69
C PRO A 522 22.42 36.16 13.43
N PRO A 523 22.85 37.21 14.16
CA PRO A 523 22.30 38.54 13.93
C PRO A 523 22.41 38.84 12.43
N PRO A 524 21.36 39.37 11.78
CA PRO A 524 21.51 39.86 10.42
C PRO A 524 22.74 40.79 10.43
N PRO A 525 23.59 40.72 9.38
CA PRO A 525 24.74 41.59 9.30
C PRO A 525 24.27 43.02 9.58
N PRO A 526 24.99 43.77 10.44
CA PRO A 526 24.52 45.08 10.87
C PRO A 526 24.17 45.89 9.60
N PRO A 527 23.01 46.58 9.56
CA PRO A 527 22.72 47.44 8.44
C PRO A 527 23.93 48.35 8.26
N LEU A 528 24.41 48.46 7.03
CA LEU A 528 25.45 49.41 6.66
C LEU A 528 24.97 50.79 7.14
N ASN A 529 25.47 51.22 8.29
CA ASN A 529 25.25 52.55 8.81
C ASN A 529 25.94 53.50 7.82
N THR A 530 25.16 54.06 6.91
CA THR A 530 25.55 55.15 6.02
C THR A 530 25.73 56.48 6.76
N GLY A 531 25.92 56.45 8.09
CA GLY A 531 25.93 57.63 8.96
C GLY A 531 27.29 58.09 9.49
N ASP A 532 28.29 57.21 9.64
CA ASP A 532 29.52 57.56 10.39
C ASP A 532 30.80 57.66 9.54
N ALA A 533 30.68 57.72 8.21
CA ALA A 533 31.81 57.99 7.31
C ALA A 533 31.99 59.48 6.96
N ALA A 534 31.24 60.39 7.61
CA ALA A 534 31.35 61.84 7.37
C ALA A 534 32.41 62.56 8.23
N ALA A 535 33.08 61.87 9.18
CA ALA A 535 34.00 62.52 10.12
C ALA A 535 35.46 62.02 10.08
N LYS A 536 35.85 61.18 9.10
CA LYS A 536 37.25 60.79 8.88
C LYS A 536 37.68 60.84 7.42
N ALA A 537 37.25 61.89 6.71
CA ALA A 537 37.94 62.36 5.54
C ALA A 537 39.07 63.31 5.98
N GLU A 538 40.21 62.76 6.40
CA GLU A 538 41.52 63.41 6.24
C GLU A 538 42.65 62.44 6.65
N ALA A 539 43.56 62.21 5.69
CA ALA A 539 44.78 61.39 5.73
C ALA A 539 44.68 59.91 5.27
N ALA A 540 45.43 59.62 4.19
CA ALA A 540 45.73 58.35 3.52
C ALA A 540 44.65 57.81 2.55
N GLY A 541 44.68 58.01 1.23
CA GLY A 541 45.79 58.31 0.32
C GLY A 541 46.23 57.05 -0.45
N ASN A 542 45.74 56.94 -1.70
CA ASN A 542 46.26 56.14 -2.83
C ASN A 542 45.70 54.70 -3.07
N GLN A 543 44.61 54.60 -3.84
CA GLN A 543 44.29 53.39 -4.62
C GLN A 543 44.92 53.51 -6.03
N PRO A 544 45.59 52.46 -6.56
CA PRO A 544 46.31 52.56 -7.82
C PRO A 544 45.33 52.73 -9.01
N SER A 545 45.69 53.61 -9.95
CA SER A 545 44.84 53.91 -11.10
C SER A 545 44.72 52.70 -12.04
N PHE A 546 43.62 52.64 -12.79
CA PHE A 546 43.35 51.64 -13.82
C PHE A 546 44.53 51.48 -14.81
N ILE A 547 45.23 52.58 -15.15
CA ILE A 547 46.41 52.56 -16.01
C ILE A 547 47.58 51.84 -15.34
N GLY A 548 47.75 51.98 -14.01
CA GLY A 548 48.75 51.25 -13.24
C GLY A 548 48.49 49.74 -13.19
N GLN A 549 47.23 49.34 -13.03
CA GLN A 549 46.86 47.92 -13.06
C GLN A 549 47.01 47.29 -14.45
N LEU A 550 46.70 48.05 -15.51
CA LEU A 550 46.90 47.63 -16.90
C LEU A 550 48.39 47.48 -17.25
N LEU A 551 49.24 48.42 -16.85
CA LEU A 551 50.69 48.33 -17.05
C LEU A 551 51.30 47.18 -16.25
N TYR A 552 50.82 46.93 -15.03
CA TYR A 552 51.26 45.80 -14.22
C TYR A 552 50.92 44.44 -14.87
N GLY A 553 49.71 44.32 -15.42
CA GLY A 553 49.30 43.14 -16.18
C GLY A 553 50.13 42.91 -17.45
N LEU A 554 50.45 43.97 -18.20
CA LEU A 554 51.28 43.88 -19.41
C LEU A 554 52.74 43.52 -19.09
N ILE A 555 53.31 44.02 -17.99
CA ILE A 555 54.66 43.67 -17.55
C ILE A 555 54.74 42.20 -17.11
N LEU A 556 53.76 41.71 -16.34
CA LEU A 556 53.68 40.31 -15.94
C LEU A 556 53.49 39.36 -17.14
N GLY A 557 52.66 39.75 -18.11
CA GLY A 557 52.50 39.01 -19.37
C GLY A 557 53.78 38.97 -20.20
N GLY A 558 54.49 40.10 -20.30
CA GLY A 558 55.79 40.19 -21.01
C GLY A 558 56.88 39.34 -20.36
N LEU A 559 57.00 39.37 -19.02
CA LEU A 559 57.96 38.54 -18.28
C LEU A 559 57.66 37.04 -18.42
N SER A 560 56.38 36.67 -18.40
CA SER A 560 55.95 35.29 -18.61
C SER A 560 56.27 34.80 -20.02
N TYR A 561 56.07 35.65 -21.04
CA TYR A 561 56.43 35.35 -22.42
C TYR A 561 57.94 35.22 -22.63
N VAL A 562 58.75 36.10 -22.01
CA VAL A 562 60.23 36.01 -22.07
C VAL A 562 60.73 34.75 -21.36
N GLY A 563 60.11 34.36 -20.24
CA GLY A 563 60.39 33.10 -19.56
C GLY A 563 60.07 31.87 -20.43
N PHE A 564 58.94 31.88 -21.13
CA PHE A 564 58.55 30.81 -22.04
C PHE A 564 59.42 30.75 -23.32
N ALA A 565 59.79 31.90 -23.88
CA ALA A 565 60.66 31.99 -25.06
C ALA A 565 62.09 31.50 -24.77
N ASN A 566 62.60 31.74 -23.55
CA ASN A 566 63.94 31.29 -23.12
C ASN A 566 63.93 29.99 -22.30
N ARG A 567 62.81 29.25 -22.29
CA ARG A 567 62.62 28.05 -21.43
C ARG A 567 63.71 26.99 -21.59
N GLN A 568 64.27 26.82 -22.79
CA GLN A 568 65.36 25.86 -23.00
C GLN A 568 66.70 26.30 -22.40
N ARG A 569 66.99 27.61 -22.31
CA ARG A 569 68.16 28.14 -21.59
C ARG A 569 67.97 28.11 -20.08
N ILE A 570 66.74 28.34 -19.61
CA ILE A 570 66.41 28.26 -18.18
C ILE A 570 66.51 26.82 -17.68
N MET A 571 65.96 25.85 -18.43
CA MET A 571 66.05 24.42 -18.10
C MET A 571 67.50 23.89 -18.12
N ALA A 572 68.39 24.49 -18.94
CA ALA A 572 69.80 24.12 -18.97
C ALA A 572 70.58 24.57 -17.72
N MET A 573 70.11 25.58 -16.98
CA MET A 573 70.74 26.02 -15.71
C MET A 573 70.47 25.06 -14.54
N PHE A 574 69.47 24.19 -14.65
CA PHE A 574 69.06 23.27 -13.58
C PHE A 574 69.44 21.79 -13.85
N LYS A 575 70.20 21.50 -14.92
CA LYS A 575 70.88 20.21 -15.10
C LYS A 575 72.37 20.34 -14.78
N LYS A 576 72.71 20.16 -13.49
CA LYS A 576 74.03 19.69 -13.06
C LYS A 576 73.84 18.66 -11.96
#